data_AF-G4ZXG0-F1
#
_entry.id   AF-G4ZXG0-F1
#
_cell.length_a   1.000
_cell.length_b   1.000
_cell.length_c   1.000
_cell.angle_alpha   90.00
_cell.angle_beta   90.00
_cell.angle_gamma   90.00
#
_symmetry.space_group_name_H-M   'P 1'
#
loop_
_entity.id
_entity.type
_entity.pdbx_description
1 polymer ?
#
loop_
_entity_poly.entity_id
_entity_poly.type
_entity_poly.pdbx_seq_one_letter_code
_entity_poly.pdbx_strand_id
1 'polypeptide(L)' 'MEIFKANNPDWAKIQVVMTDKAAHEKEVLREELPDARQLLCQWHVITWLKEQ' A
#
# COMPACT_ATOMS: atom_id res chain seq x y z
N MET A 1 -5.86 10.86 -1.34
CA MET A 1 -6.48 9.57 -1.69
C MET A 1 -7.64 9.71 -2.66
N GLU A 2 -8.35 10.84 -2.65
CA GLU A 2 -9.49 11.14 -3.54
C GLU A 2 -9.29 10.83 -5.03
N ILE A 3 -8.14 11.17 -5.61
CA ILE A 3 -7.88 10.85 -7.03
C ILE A 3 -7.81 9.33 -7.29
N PHE A 4 -7.33 8.54 -6.33
CA PHE A 4 -7.25 7.09 -6.48
C PHE A 4 -8.63 6.45 -6.30
N LYS A 5 -9.44 6.94 -5.36
CA LYS A 5 -10.85 6.54 -5.20
C LYS A 5 -11.66 6.84 -6.45
N ALA A 6 -11.52 8.05 -7.00
CA ALA A 6 -12.23 8.48 -8.20
C ALA A 6 -11.89 7.63 -9.43
N ASN A 7 -10.66 7.13 -9.52
CA ASN A 7 -10.19 6.31 -10.63
C ASN A 7 -10.26 4.80 -10.37
N ASN A 8 -10.74 4.37 -9.19
CA ASN A 8 -10.93 2.96 -8.87
C ASN A 8 -12.36 2.72 -8.35
N PRO A 9 -13.30 2.36 -9.24
CA PRO A 9 -14.70 2.07 -8.87
C PRO A 9 -14.85 0.97 -7.82
N ASP A 10 -13.85 0.08 -7.70
CA ASP A 10 -13.82 -1.03 -6.75
C ASP A 10 -13.00 -0.72 -5.49
N TRP A 11 -12.78 0.56 -5.17
CA TRP A 11 -12.02 1.00 -3.99
C TRP A 11 -12.45 0.28 -2.70
N ALA A 12 -13.76 0.19 -2.45
CA ALA A 12 -14.31 -0.46 -1.27
C ALA A 12 -14.13 -1.99 -1.23
N LYS A 13 -13.72 -2.61 -2.35
CA LYS A 13 -13.47 -4.06 -2.45
C LYS A 13 -12.00 -4.42 -2.29
N ILE A 14 -11.10 -3.43 -2.20
CA ILE A 14 -9.66 -3.69 -2.06
C ILE A 14 -9.42 -4.50 -0.78
N GLN A 15 -8.82 -5.67 -0.94
CA GLN A 15 -8.48 -6.56 0.19
C GLN A 15 -7.00 -6.51 0.57
N VAL A 16 -6.15 -6.04 -0.35
CA VAL A 16 -4.70 -6.01 -0.18
C VAL A 16 -4.13 -4.76 -0.81
N VAL A 17 -3.23 -4.08 -0.10
CA VAL A 17 -2.44 -2.97 -0.63
C VAL A 17 -0.96 -3.33 -0.48
N MET A 18 -0.21 -3.17 -1.56
CA MET A 18 1.24 -3.38 -1.56
C MET A 18 1.94 -2.04 -1.71
N THR A 19 2.82 -1.70 -0.78
CA THR A 19 3.58 -0.43 -0.79
C THR A 19 5.08 -0.68 -0.86
N ASP A 20 5.84 0.35 -1.17
CA ASP A 20 7.28 0.36 -0.90
C ASP A 20 7.57 0.27 0.61
N LYS A 21 8.84 0.19 1.01
CA LYS A 21 9.35 0.18 2.38
C LYS A 21 9.00 1.44 3.19
N ALA A 22 8.51 2.50 2.54
CA ALA A 22 8.18 3.76 3.19
C ALA A 22 7.09 3.58 4.26
N ALA A 23 7.44 3.83 5.52
CA ALA A 23 6.53 3.64 6.64
C ALA A 23 5.39 4.68 6.70
N HIS A 24 5.61 5.88 6.16
CA HIS A 24 4.66 6.99 6.27
C HIS A 24 3.34 6.75 5.53
N GLU A 25 3.36 6.00 4.42
CA GLU A 25 2.16 5.68 3.63
C GLU A 25 1.25 4.68 4.35
N LYS A 26 1.80 3.88 5.26
CA LYS A 26 1.08 2.79 5.93
C LYS A 26 -0.02 3.28 6.86
N GLU A 27 0.20 4.41 7.52
CA GLU A 27 -0.79 5.02 8.42
C GLU A 27 -1.97 5.55 7.61
N VAL A 28 -1.68 6.32 6.55
CA VAL A 28 -2.71 6.85 5.64
C VAL A 28 -3.52 5.70 5.02
N LEU A 29 -2.87 4.64 4.55
CA LEU A 29 -3.56 3.48 3.99
C LEU A 29 -4.38 2.70 5.02
N ARG A 30 -3.99 2.71 6.30
CA ARG A 30 -4.78 2.09 7.37
C ARG A 30 -6.05 2.88 7.66
N GLU A 31 -5.98 4.20 7.60
CA GLU A 31 -7.16 5.06 7.76
C GLU A 31 -8.12 4.92 6.57
N GLU A 32 -7.59 4.78 5.36
CA GLU A 32 -8.36 4.83 4.11
C GLU A 32 -8.88 3.47 3.64
N LEU A 33 -8.18 2.39 3.99
CA LEU A 33 -8.50 1.01 3.67
C LEU A 33 -8.29 0.13 4.92
N PRO A 34 -9.06 0.35 6.00
CA PRO A 34 -8.84 -0.31 7.28
C PRO A 34 -8.95 -1.83 7.23
N ASP A 35 -9.76 -2.36 6.32
CA ASP A 35 -9.98 -3.80 6.15
C ASP A 35 -8.95 -4.45 5.21
N ALA A 36 -8.15 -3.65 4.49
CA ALA A 36 -7.17 -4.18 3.55
C ALA A 36 -5.88 -4.60 4.28
N ARG A 37 -5.37 -5.79 3.93
CA ARG A 37 -4.05 -6.23 4.38
C ARG A 37 -2.96 -5.42 3.68
N GLN A 38 -2.13 -4.77 4.47
CA GLN A 38 -0.96 -4.08 3.94
C GLN A 38 0.24 -5.04 3.82
N LEU A 39 0.86 -5.07 2.64
CA LEU A 39 2.05 -5.85 2.35
C LEU A 39 3.19 -4.93 1.89
N LEU A 40 4.42 -5.33 2.19
CA LEU A 40 5.59 -4.72 1.57
C LEU A 40 5.82 -5.33 0.19
N CYS A 41 6.17 -4.48 -0.77
CA CYS A 41 6.59 -4.90 -2.08
C CYS A 41 7.87 -5.74 -1.97
N GLN A 42 7.77 -7.02 -2.35
CA GLN A 42 8.87 -7.96 -2.25
C GLN A 42 10.11 -7.49 -3.03
N TRP A 43 9.90 -6.94 -4.24
CA TRP A 43 11.01 -6.44 -5.06
C TRP A 43 11.79 -5.33 -4.35
N HIS A 44 11.10 -4.30 -3.83
CA HIS A 44 11.75 -3.21 -3.12
C HIS A 44 12.48 -3.67 -1.87
N VAL A 45 11.88 -4.59 -1.10
CA VAL A 45 12.51 -5.16 0.10
C VAL A 45 13.78 -5.93 -0.27
N ILE A 46 13.72 -6.79 -1.29
CA ILE A 46 14.88 -7.57 -1.73
C ILE A 46 15.99 -6.66 -2.28
N THR A 47 15.65 -5.69 -3.12
CA THR A 47 16.63 -4.74 -3.67
C THR A 47 17.29 -3.94 -2.56
N TRP A 48 16.52 -3.39 -1.63
CA TRP A 48 17.07 -2.65 -0.49
C TRP A 48 17.98 -3.52 0.39
N LEU A 49 17.62 -4.77 0.68
CA LEU A 49 18.46 -5.68 1.46
C LEU A 49 19.77 -6.04 0.74
N LYS A 50 19.78 -6.03 -0.59
CA LYS A 50 20.99 -6.29 -1.40
C LYS A 50 21.91 -5.08 -1.52
N GLU A 51 21.38 -3.88 -1.34
CA GLU A 51 22.12 -2.61 -1.39
C GLU A 51 22.66 -2.16 -0.03
N GLN A 52 22.50 -2.98 1.03
CA GLN A 52 23.17 -2.79 2.31
C GLN A 52 24.63 -3.25 2.29
#